data_AF-A0A3P3QRC5-F1
#
_entry.id   AF-A0A3P3QRC5-F1
#
_cell.length_a   1.000
_cell.length_b   1.000
_cell.length_c   1.000
_cell.angle_alpha   90.00
_cell.angle_beta   90.00
_cell.angle_gamma   90.00
#
_symmetry.space_group_name_H-M   'P 1'
#
loop_
_entity.id
_entity.type
_entity.pdbx_description
1 polymer ?
#
loop_
_entity_poly.entity_id
_entity_poly.type
_entity_poly.pdbx_seq_one_letter_code
_entity_poly.pdbx_strand_id
1 'polypeptide(L)'
;MQQELKNVPQDMLKLGIAALAHANWHANFHSFENDKWSELSVLQAAHAAEILIKARIAEEHPLLIFEQIPRSTQIDSDALDFKALVQKAKTIQYSDLPERLWATTGIKLPNLELFKKFGMLRNSIQHFAIPHDFECSTTDFIYGVIDPFINQCWGLYAIDYHEDTEPYEYIVSTLLANEVEFLVSPECATNLKDLSLDWPESKSYTRLMKNRFELALVSEENS
;
A
#
# COMPACT_ATOMS: atom_id res chain seq x y z
N MET A 1 -20.39 -2.58 -20.88
CA MET A 1 -18.97 -2.17 -20.73
C MET A 1 -18.81 -0.88 -19.92
N GLN A 2 -19.33 0.28 -20.35
CA GLN A 2 -19.07 1.56 -19.64
C GLN A 2 -19.48 1.56 -18.16
N GLN A 3 -20.64 0.98 -17.82
CA GLN A 3 -21.10 0.97 -16.43
C GLN A 3 -20.32 0.00 -15.54
N GLU A 4 -19.94 -1.18 -16.07
CA GLU A 4 -19.17 -2.19 -15.33
C GLU A 4 -17.74 -1.74 -15.07
N LEU A 5 -17.14 -0.99 -16.02
CA LEU A 5 -15.80 -0.46 -15.87
C LEU A 5 -15.73 0.79 -14.96
N LYS A 6 -16.86 1.50 -14.77
CA LYS A 6 -16.90 2.76 -14.02
C LYS A 6 -16.50 2.59 -12.54
N ASN A 7 -16.83 1.46 -11.93
CA ASN A 7 -16.56 1.20 -10.52
C ASN A 7 -15.23 0.49 -10.27
N VAL A 8 -14.57 -0.02 -11.31
CA VAL A 8 -13.31 -0.78 -11.20
C VAL A 8 -12.27 -0.04 -10.36
N PRO A 9 -11.98 1.26 -10.56
CA PRO A 9 -10.96 1.94 -9.77
C PRO A 9 -11.29 1.97 -8.28
N GLN A 10 -12.55 2.24 -7.94
CA GLN A 10 -13.02 2.32 -6.55
C GLN A 10 -12.99 0.95 -5.87
N ASP A 11 -13.39 -0.11 -6.58
CA ASP A 11 -13.39 -1.47 -6.05
C ASP A 11 -11.96 -1.97 -5.84
N MET A 12 -11.04 -1.63 -6.75
CA MET A 12 -9.61 -1.88 -6.59
C MET A 12 -9.04 -1.12 -5.39
N LEU A 13 -9.34 0.17 -5.22
CA LEU A 13 -8.90 0.96 -4.07
C LEU A 13 -9.31 0.29 -2.75
N LYS A 14 -10.59 -0.09 -2.62
CA LYS A 14 -11.09 -0.78 -1.42
C LYS A 14 -10.36 -2.10 -1.15
N LEU A 15 -10.15 -2.92 -2.18
CA LEU A 15 -9.44 -4.19 -2.04
C LEU A 15 -7.96 -3.98 -1.67
N GLY A 16 -7.31 -2.98 -2.28
CA GLY A 16 -5.92 -2.63 -2.00
C GLY A 16 -5.72 -2.15 -0.56
N ILE A 17 -6.64 -1.34 -0.05
CA ILE A 17 -6.66 -0.90 1.35
C ILE A 17 -6.90 -2.09 2.31
N ALA A 18 -7.83 -3.00 1.99
CA ALA A 18 -8.04 -4.19 2.80
C ALA A 18 -6.78 -5.08 2.84
N ALA A 19 -6.11 -5.27 1.70
CA ALA A 19 -4.84 -6.00 1.66
C ALA A 19 -3.73 -5.29 2.46
N LEU A 20 -3.70 -3.95 2.44
CA LEU A 20 -2.79 -3.15 3.25
C LEU A 20 -3.05 -3.35 4.75
N ALA A 21 -4.31 -3.39 5.19
CA ALA A 21 -4.66 -3.61 6.59
C ALA A 21 -4.09 -4.93 7.13
N HIS A 22 -4.24 -6.01 6.35
CA HIS A 22 -3.67 -7.30 6.70
C HIS A 22 -2.14 -7.29 6.69
N ALA A 23 -1.52 -6.58 5.73
CA ALA A 23 -0.07 -6.46 5.67
C ALA A 23 0.49 -5.72 6.89
N ASN A 24 -0.17 -4.63 7.31
CA ASN A 24 0.17 -3.89 8.52
C ASN A 24 0.04 -4.76 9.77
N TRP A 25 -1.05 -5.52 9.88
CA TRP A 25 -1.27 -6.44 10.99
C TRP A 25 -0.15 -7.49 11.06
N HIS A 26 0.11 -8.22 9.98
CA HIS A 26 1.14 -9.26 9.99
C HIS A 26 2.58 -8.73 10.12
N ALA A 27 2.84 -7.47 9.75
CA ALA A 27 4.16 -6.85 9.87
C ALA A 27 4.46 -6.34 11.29
N ASN A 28 3.45 -5.89 12.03
CA ASN A 28 3.64 -5.21 13.31
C ASN A 28 3.24 -6.05 14.53
N PHE A 29 2.60 -7.20 14.33
CA PHE A 29 2.12 -8.08 15.39
C PHE A 29 2.70 -9.50 15.24
N HIS A 30 2.74 -10.23 16.34
CA HIS A 30 3.25 -11.60 16.39
C HIS A 30 2.11 -12.61 16.59
N SER A 31 2.14 -13.70 15.83
CA SER A 31 1.25 -14.86 16.07
C SER A 31 2.04 -16.04 16.62
N PHE A 32 1.48 -16.66 17.66
CA PHE A 32 2.00 -17.91 18.21
C PHE A 32 1.53 -19.14 17.43
N GLU A 33 0.51 -18.98 16.59
CA GLU A 33 -0.17 -20.04 15.84
C GLU A 33 0.33 -20.15 14.40
N ASN A 34 0.70 -19.02 13.77
CA ASN A 34 1.09 -18.97 12.38
C ASN A 34 2.49 -18.37 12.20
N ASP A 35 3.47 -19.23 11.98
CA ASP A 35 4.87 -18.88 11.78
C ASP A 35 5.15 -18.18 10.43
N LYS A 36 4.14 -18.02 9.57
CA LYS A 36 4.25 -17.41 8.23
C LYS A 36 3.80 -15.96 8.14
N TRP A 37 3.47 -15.31 9.26
CA TRP A 37 3.00 -13.92 9.24
C TRP A 37 4.01 -12.97 8.61
N SER A 38 5.31 -13.14 8.88
CA SER A 38 6.34 -12.29 8.29
C SER A 38 6.34 -12.37 6.75
N GLU A 39 6.30 -13.57 6.19
CA GLU A 39 6.28 -13.81 4.75
C GLU A 39 4.96 -13.37 4.13
N LEU A 40 3.84 -13.65 4.79
CA LEU A 40 2.52 -13.21 4.36
C LEU A 40 2.44 -11.69 4.30
N SER A 41 3.03 -10.98 5.28
CA SER A 41 3.08 -9.52 5.28
C SER A 41 3.76 -8.99 4.01
N VAL A 42 4.85 -9.61 3.56
CA VAL A 42 5.53 -9.23 2.31
C VAL A 42 4.63 -9.43 1.10
N LEU A 43 4.02 -10.62 0.99
CA LEU A 43 3.16 -10.95 -0.14
C LEU A 43 1.96 -10.00 -0.21
N GLN A 44 1.34 -9.71 0.94
CA GLN A 44 0.19 -8.84 1.05
C GLN A 44 0.54 -7.38 0.80
N ALA A 45 1.65 -6.86 1.32
CA ALA A 45 2.07 -5.49 1.07
C ALA A 45 2.37 -5.27 -0.42
N ALA A 46 3.07 -6.20 -1.07
CA ALA A 46 3.32 -6.13 -2.50
C ALA A 46 2.01 -6.19 -3.31
N HIS A 47 1.08 -7.05 -2.91
CA HIS A 47 -0.24 -7.15 -3.53
C HIS A 47 -1.07 -5.88 -3.36
N ALA A 48 -1.06 -5.29 -2.16
CA ALA A 48 -1.71 -4.02 -1.86
C ALA A 48 -1.15 -2.91 -2.76
N ALA A 49 0.17 -2.75 -2.82
CA ALA A 49 0.81 -1.76 -3.68
C ALA A 49 0.44 -1.96 -5.16
N GLU A 50 0.44 -3.20 -5.66
CA GLU A 50 0.04 -3.50 -7.03
C GLU A 50 -1.39 -3.07 -7.33
N ILE A 51 -2.33 -3.43 -6.45
CA ILE A 51 -3.75 -3.07 -6.62
C ILE A 51 -3.94 -1.56 -6.53
N LEU A 52 -3.33 -0.90 -5.55
CA LEU A 52 -3.47 0.55 -5.33
C LEU A 52 -2.91 1.34 -6.51
N ILE A 53 -1.72 0.99 -7.01
CA ILE A 53 -1.16 1.66 -8.19
C ILE A 53 -2.04 1.46 -9.42
N LYS A 54 -2.55 0.23 -9.63
CA LYS A 54 -3.49 -0.04 -10.72
C LYS A 54 -4.82 0.69 -10.53
N ALA A 55 -5.31 0.87 -9.30
CA ALA A 55 -6.52 1.64 -9.01
C ALA A 55 -6.35 3.09 -9.48
N ARG A 56 -5.23 3.74 -9.13
CA ARG A 56 -4.93 5.10 -9.59
C ARG A 56 -4.81 5.19 -11.12
N ILE A 57 -4.17 4.22 -11.77
CA ILE A 57 -4.10 4.16 -13.25
C ILE A 57 -5.51 3.99 -13.85
N ALA A 58 -6.35 3.15 -13.25
CA ALA A 58 -7.69 2.87 -13.73
C ALA A 58 -8.64 4.06 -13.62
N GLU A 59 -8.41 4.99 -12.67
CA GLU A 59 -9.15 6.26 -12.58
C GLU A 59 -9.00 7.12 -13.84
N GLU A 60 -7.83 7.08 -14.51
CA GLU A 60 -7.67 7.74 -15.81
C GLU A 60 -8.47 7.02 -16.89
N HIS A 61 -8.28 5.70 -16.99
CA HIS A 61 -9.11 4.84 -17.83
C HIS A 61 -8.91 3.35 -17.46
N PRO A 62 -9.97 2.56 -17.19
CA PRO A 62 -9.83 1.17 -16.71
C PRO A 62 -9.07 0.22 -17.64
N LEU A 63 -9.03 0.50 -18.95
CA LEU A 63 -8.26 -0.32 -19.88
C LEU A 63 -6.73 -0.14 -19.77
N LEU A 64 -6.26 0.93 -19.10
CA LEU A 64 -4.83 1.25 -19.01
C LEU A 64 -4.05 0.30 -18.09
N ILE A 65 -4.73 -0.48 -17.25
CA ILE A 65 -4.11 -1.49 -16.37
C ILE A 65 -3.78 -2.80 -17.09
N PHE A 66 -4.20 -2.92 -18.36
CA PHE A 66 -3.91 -4.09 -19.19
C PHE A 66 -2.65 -3.88 -20.04
N GLU A 67 -1.82 -4.90 -20.07
CA GLU A 67 -0.71 -5.05 -21.01
C GLU A 67 -1.23 -5.58 -22.35
N GLN A 68 -2.17 -6.53 -22.29
CA GLN A 68 -2.77 -7.16 -23.47
C GLN A 68 -4.29 -7.13 -23.36
N ILE A 69 -4.95 -6.51 -24.34
CA ILE A 69 -6.40 -6.46 -24.48
C ILE A 69 -6.82 -7.44 -25.60
N PRO A 70 -7.95 -8.16 -25.45
CA PRO A 70 -8.45 -9.04 -26.50
C PRO A 70 -8.64 -8.30 -27.83
N ARG A 71 -8.16 -8.91 -28.92
CA ARG A 71 -8.34 -8.35 -30.27
C ARG A 71 -9.77 -8.60 -30.75
N SER A 72 -10.25 -7.78 -31.68
CA SER A 72 -11.56 -7.95 -32.32
C SER A 72 -11.74 -9.33 -32.98
N THR A 73 -10.65 -9.97 -33.40
CA THR A 73 -10.66 -11.34 -33.96
C THR A 73 -10.79 -12.44 -32.92
N GLN A 74 -10.74 -12.10 -31.63
CA GLN A 74 -10.75 -13.04 -30.50
C GLN A 74 -12.04 -12.93 -29.68
N ILE A 75 -12.99 -12.11 -30.11
CA ILE A 75 -14.28 -11.89 -29.45
C ILE A 75 -15.41 -12.19 -30.43
N ASP A 76 -16.47 -12.81 -29.93
CA ASP A 76 -17.65 -13.17 -30.73
C ASP A 76 -18.64 -12.00 -30.85
N SER A 77 -18.39 -10.90 -30.13
CA SER A 77 -19.21 -9.68 -30.09
C SER A 77 -18.60 -8.55 -30.92
N ASP A 78 -19.46 -7.67 -31.44
CA ASP A 78 -19.07 -6.49 -32.23
C ASP A 78 -18.29 -5.43 -31.44
N ALA A 79 -18.29 -5.53 -30.11
CA ALA A 79 -17.56 -4.65 -29.20
C ALA A 79 -16.86 -5.45 -28.10
N LEU A 80 -15.77 -4.92 -27.59
CA LEU A 80 -15.10 -5.46 -26.40
C LEU A 80 -16.09 -5.46 -25.23
N ASP A 81 -16.26 -6.61 -24.60
CA ASP A 81 -17.11 -6.76 -23.42
C ASP A 81 -16.29 -7.08 -22.17
N PHE A 82 -16.91 -6.92 -21.00
CA PHE A 82 -16.26 -7.15 -19.71
C PHE A 82 -15.82 -8.62 -19.55
N LYS A 83 -16.62 -9.55 -20.08
CA LYS A 83 -16.34 -10.99 -20.02
C LYS A 83 -15.04 -11.34 -20.76
N ALA A 84 -14.83 -10.77 -21.95
CA ALA A 84 -13.60 -10.95 -22.72
C ALA A 84 -12.39 -10.40 -21.98
N LEU A 85 -12.52 -9.25 -21.30
CA LEU A 85 -11.45 -8.70 -20.47
C LEU A 85 -11.07 -9.66 -19.34
N VAL A 86 -12.04 -10.14 -18.57
CA VAL A 86 -11.80 -11.08 -17.47
C VAL A 86 -11.13 -12.39 -17.93
N GLN A 87 -11.53 -12.91 -19.10
CA GLN A 87 -11.07 -14.22 -19.56
C GLN A 87 -9.75 -14.18 -20.33
N LYS A 88 -9.47 -13.10 -21.06
CA LYS A 88 -8.43 -13.08 -22.09
C LYS A 88 -7.45 -11.90 -21.96
N ALA A 89 -7.74 -10.89 -21.15
CA ALA A 89 -6.81 -9.79 -20.96
C ALA A 89 -5.68 -10.17 -19.99
N LYS A 90 -4.53 -9.51 -20.13
CA LYS A 90 -3.41 -9.62 -19.19
C LYS A 90 -3.16 -8.28 -18.55
N THR A 91 -3.14 -8.24 -17.23
CA THR A 91 -2.80 -7.01 -16.49
C THR A 91 -1.29 -6.79 -16.47
N ILE A 92 -0.91 -5.55 -16.27
CA ILE A 92 0.49 -5.13 -16.20
C ILE A 92 1.18 -5.80 -15.01
N GLN A 93 2.43 -6.17 -15.20
CA GLN A 93 3.26 -6.81 -14.18
C GLN A 93 3.75 -5.79 -13.14
N TYR A 94 4.02 -6.26 -11.93
CA TYR A 94 4.52 -5.43 -10.82
C TYR A 94 5.69 -4.52 -11.19
N SER A 95 6.68 -5.06 -11.92
CA SER A 95 7.89 -4.33 -12.33
C SER A 95 7.62 -3.13 -13.23
N ASP A 96 6.52 -3.17 -13.99
CA ASP A 96 6.20 -2.16 -15.01
C ASP A 96 5.24 -1.09 -14.48
N LEU A 97 4.72 -1.27 -13.26
CA LEU A 97 3.77 -0.36 -12.63
C LEU A 97 4.31 1.07 -12.46
N PRO A 98 5.55 1.30 -11.99
CA PRO A 98 6.03 2.66 -11.80
C PRO A 98 6.05 3.48 -13.11
N GLU A 99 6.50 2.86 -14.21
CA GLU A 99 6.54 3.51 -15.51
C GLU A 99 5.13 3.72 -16.09
N ARG A 100 4.23 2.74 -15.93
CA ARG A 100 2.84 2.93 -16.36
C ARG A 100 2.18 4.07 -15.59
N LEU A 101 2.33 4.10 -14.26
CA LEU A 101 1.76 5.13 -13.40
C LEU A 101 2.22 6.52 -13.86
N TRP A 102 3.53 6.70 -14.08
CA TRP A 102 4.06 7.96 -14.57
C TRP A 102 3.51 8.32 -15.95
N ALA A 103 3.52 7.38 -16.89
CA ALA A 103 3.08 7.64 -18.26
C ALA A 103 1.59 8.02 -18.36
N THR A 104 0.73 7.47 -17.50
CA THR A 104 -0.72 7.70 -17.57
C THR A 104 -1.20 8.82 -16.65
N THR A 105 -0.53 9.08 -15.53
CA THR A 105 -0.99 10.03 -14.50
C THR A 105 -0.04 11.20 -14.25
N GLY A 106 1.22 11.10 -14.71
CA GLY A 106 2.30 12.02 -14.37
C GLY A 106 2.90 11.82 -12.98
N ILE A 107 2.34 10.92 -12.15
CA ILE A 107 2.81 10.65 -10.78
C ILE A 107 4.05 9.76 -10.82
N LYS A 108 5.10 10.16 -10.09
CA LYS A 108 6.26 9.30 -9.85
C LYS A 108 6.07 8.57 -8.52
N LEU A 109 6.32 7.27 -8.52
CA LEU A 109 6.19 6.46 -7.31
C LEU A 109 7.22 6.89 -6.25
N PRO A 110 6.81 7.12 -4.99
CA PRO A 110 7.74 7.37 -3.89
C PRO A 110 8.71 6.21 -3.70
N ASN A 111 9.97 6.53 -3.38
CA ASN A 111 11.03 5.57 -3.04
C ASN A 111 11.10 4.36 -4.01
N LEU A 112 11.27 4.65 -5.30
CA LEU A 112 11.30 3.64 -6.37
C LEU A 112 12.32 2.52 -6.14
N GLU A 113 13.47 2.82 -5.52
CA GLU A 113 14.49 1.83 -5.22
C GLU A 113 14.02 0.82 -4.17
N LEU A 114 13.30 1.28 -3.12
CA LEU A 114 12.67 0.39 -2.16
C LEU A 114 11.58 -0.47 -2.81
N PHE A 115 10.76 0.10 -3.70
CA PHE A 115 9.77 -0.68 -4.45
C PHE A 115 10.41 -1.82 -5.26
N LYS A 116 11.53 -1.56 -5.94
CA LYS A 116 12.27 -2.60 -6.69
C LYS A 116 12.85 -3.68 -5.77
N LYS A 117 13.53 -3.27 -4.68
CA LYS A 117 14.08 -4.20 -3.68
C LYS A 117 12.99 -5.08 -3.09
N PHE A 118 11.84 -4.50 -2.76
CA PHE A 118 10.71 -5.23 -2.19
C PHE A 118 10.07 -6.20 -3.20
N GLY A 119 9.97 -5.81 -4.47
CA GLY A 119 9.54 -6.72 -5.55
C GLY A 119 10.45 -7.96 -5.69
N MET A 120 11.77 -7.79 -5.50
CA MET A 120 12.70 -8.92 -5.47
C MET A 120 12.47 -9.84 -4.26
N LEU A 121 12.25 -9.26 -3.07
CA LEU A 121 11.95 -10.01 -1.85
C LEU A 121 10.67 -10.84 -2.01
N ARG A 122 9.60 -10.22 -2.49
CA ARG A 122 8.32 -10.88 -2.80
C ARG A 122 8.51 -12.05 -3.74
N ASN A 123 9.28 -11.87 -4.82
CA ASN A 123 9.53 -12.94 -5.78
C ASN A 123 10.36 -14.09 -5.17
N SER A 124 11.33 -13.78 -4.30
CA SER A 124 12.09 -14.80 -3.58
C SER A 124 11.17 -15.67 -2.72
N ILE A 125 10.34 -15.04 -1.89
CA ILE A 125 9.42 -15.72 -0.98
C ILE A 125 8.40 -16.55 -1.76
N GLN A 126 7.82 -16.00 -2.83
CA GLN A 126 6.76 -16.67 -3.59
C GLN A 126 7.25 -17.88 -4.39
N HIS A 127 8.47 -17.84 -4.94
CA HIS A 127 8.92 -18.84 -5.90
C HIS A 127 10.02 -19.77 -5.39
N PHE A 128 10.73 -19.40 -4.33
CA PHE A 128 11.88 -20.13 -3.84
C PHE A 128 11.77 -20.41 -2.34
N ALA A 129 12.19 -19.45 -1.52
CA ALA A 129 12.21 -19.52 -0.07
C ALA A 129 12.51 -18.12 0.52
N ILE A 130 12.40 -18.01 1.84
CA ILE A 130 12.79 -16.81 2.58
C ILE A 130 14.29 -16.60 2.42
N PRO A 131 14.73 -15.48 1.84
CA PRO A 131 16.14 -15.18 1.72
C PRO A 131 16.71 -14.80 3.10
N HIS A 132 17.93 -15.23 3.41
CA HIS A 132 18.54 -14.98 4.72
C HIS A 132 18.94 -13.51 4.96
N ASP A 133 19.23 -12.76 3.89
CA ASP A 133 19.71 -11.38 3.97
C ASP A 133 18.94 -10.47 3.00
N PHE A 134 17.84 -9.86 3.45
CA PHE A 134 17.20 -8.76 2.73
C PHE A 134 17.18 -7.50 3.57
N GLU A 135 17.64 -6.41 2.96
CA GLU A 135 17.83 -5.09 3.60
C GLU A 135 16.54 -4.27 3.73
N CYS A 136 15.35 -4.84 3.48
CA CYS A 136 14.09 -4.11 3.55
C CYS A 136 13.02 -4.91 4.30
N SER A 137 12.37 -4.27 5.26
CA SER A 137 11.22 -4.83 5.97
C SER A 137 9.89 -4.49 5.28
N THR A 138 8.82 -5.21 5.62
CA THR A 138 7.46 -4.87 5.17
C THR A 138 7.04 -3.49 5.68
N THR A 139 7.41 -3.14 6.91
CA THR A 139 7.14 -1.83 7.52
C THR A 139 7.81 -0.70 6.74
N ASP A 140 9.09 -0.86 6.37
CA ASP A 140 9.78 0.12 5.52
C ASP A 140 9.05 0.32 4.20
N PHE A 141 8.58 -0.76 3.57
CA PHE A 141 7.88 -0.68 2.30
C PHE A 141 6.50 -0.02 2.43
N ILE A 142 5.74 -0.36 3.47
CA ILE A 142 4.44 0.26 3.73
C ILE A 142 4.61 1.76 3.92
N TYR A 143 5.46 2.20 4.84
CA TYR A 143 5.56 3.61 5.20
C TYR A 143 6.50 4.43 4.29
N GLY A 144 7.41 3.77 3.58
CA GLY A 144 8.32 4.40 2.63
C GLY A 144 7.80 4.47 1.19
N VAL A 145 6.81 3.65 0.81
CA VAL A 145 6.24 3.60 -0.56
C VAL A 145 4.74 3.76 -0.56
N ILE A 146 4.00 2.89 0.15
CA ILE A 146 2.53 2.85 0.07
C ILE A 146 1.93 4.08 0.72
N ASP A 147 2.32 4.40 1.96
CA ASP A 147 1.80 5.51 2.75
C ASP A 147 1.91 6.87 2.01
N PRO A 148 3.09 7.31 1.55
CA PRO A 148 3.18 8.56 0.79
C PRO A 148 2.42 8.51 -0.54
N PHE A 149 2.33 7.33 -1.17
CA PHE A 149 1.60 7.18 -2.43
C PHE A 149 0.07 7.32 -2.25
N ILE A 150 -0.51 6.63 -1.26
CA ILE A 150 -1.95 6.71 -1.01
C ILE A 150 -2.36 8.07 -0.46
N ASN A 151 -1.46 8.71 0.31
CA ASN A 151 -1.68 10.07 0.80
C ASN A 151 -1.69 11.08 -0.35
N GLN A 152 -0.71 11.01 -1.25
CA GLN A 152 -0.67 11.87 -2.44
C GLN A 152 -1.90 11.68 -3.34
N CYS A 153 -2.38 10.44 -3.51
CA CYS A 153 -3.47 10.13 -4.44
C CYS A 153 -4.86 10.41 -3.87
N TRP A 154 -5.09 10.08 -2.59
CA TRP A 154 -6.43 10.05 -2.00
C TRP A 154 -6.51 10.71 -0.62
N GLY A 155 -5.42 11.28 -0.09
CA GLY A 155 -5.38 11.87 1.25
C GLY A 155 -5.50 10.85 2.38
N LEU A 156 -5.22 9.58 2.09
CA LEU A 156 -5.31 8.48 3.06
C LEU A 156 -3.99 8.29 3.80
N TYR A 157 -4.02 7.59 4.93
CA TYR A 157 -2.83 7.29 5.73
C TYR A 157 -2.75 5.78 5.97
N ALA A 158 -1.57 5.18 5.77
CA ALA A 158 -1.39 3.74 5.94
C ALA A 158 -1.61 3.31 7.40
N ILE A 159 -1.34 4.21 8.35
CA ILE A 159 -1.51 3.97 9.77
C ILE A 159 -2.97 3.75 10.19
N ASP A 160 -3.94 4.19 9.37
CA ASP A 160 -5.39 4.02 9.64
C ASP A 160 -5.92 2.65 9.18
N TYR A 161 -5.07 1.85 8.54
CA TYR A 161 -5.45 0.55 7.99
C TYR A 161 -4.70 -0.56 8.71
N HIS A 162 -5.31 -1.08 9.76
CA HIS A 162 -4.86 -2.23 10.53
C HIS A 162 -6.07 -2.91 11.20
N GLU A 163 -5.88 -4.14 11.69
CA GLU A 163 -6.94 -4.93 12.34
C GLU A 163 -6.85 -4.91 13.87
N ASP A 164 -6.16 -3.91 14.44
CA ASP A 164 -6.00 -3.81 15.90
C ASP A 164 -7.31 -3.38 16.55
N THR A 165 -7.62 -4.03 17.68
CA THR A 165 -8.77 -3.70 18.51
C THR A 165 -8.48 -2.53 19.44
N GLU A 166 -7.21 -2.30 19.78
CA GLU A 166 -6.79 -1.09 20.49
C GLU A 166 -6.33 -0.03 19.48
N PRO A 167 -6.93 1.17 19.47
CA PRO A 167 -6.67 2.16 18.44
C PRO A 167 -5.24 2.69 18.54
N TYR A 168 -4.42 2.37 17.53
CA TYR A 168 -3.09 2.91 17.23
C TYR A 168 -1.95 2.62 18.23
N GLU A 169 -2.22 2.28 19.50
CA GLU A 169 -1.20 2.20 20.56
C GLU A 169 -0.08 1.21 20.23
N TYR A 170 -0.41 -0.04 19.92
CA TYR A 170 0.60 -1.07 19.67
C TYR A 170 1.34 -0.87 18.36
N ILE A 171 0.61 -0.56 17.28
CA ILE A 171 1.23 -0.31 15.98
C ILE A 171 2.17 0.89 16.03
N VAL A 172 1.77 2.02 16.64
CA VAL A 172 2.65 3.19 16.79
C VAL A 172 3.84 2.89 17.68
N SER A 173 3.65 2.17 18.79
CA SER A 173 4.76 1.77 19.66
C SER A 173 5.80 0.93 18.89
N THR A 174 5.35 -0.01 18.07
CA THR A 174 6.22 -0.82 17.22
C THR A 174 6.96 0.03 16.19
N LEU A 175 6.30 1.00 15.55
CA LEU A 175 6.93 1.88 14.57
C LEU A 175 7.99 2.80 15.20
N LEU A 176 7.67 3.38 16.37
CA LEU A 176 8.60 4.22 17.12
C LEU A 176 9.82 3.44 17.61
N ALA A 177 9.63 2.23 18.12
CA ALA A 177 10.71 1.35 18.59
C ALA A 177 11.67 0.95 17.46
N ASN A 178 11.17 0.83 16.24
CA ASN A 178 11.96 0.51 15.05
C ASN A 178 12.43 1.75 14.27
N GLU A 179 12.21 2.96 14.79
CA GLU A 179 12.53 4.24 14.14
C GLU A 179 11.97 4.36 12.70
N VAL A 180 10.79 3.78 12.44
CA VAL A 180 10.12 3.86 11.14
C VAL A 180 9.44 5.21 11.00
N GLU A 181 9.75 5.95 9.95
CA GLU A 181 9.05 7.21 9.64
C GLU A 181 7.71 6.92 8.96
N PHE A 182 6.61 7.49 9.48
CA PHE A 182 5.26 7.32 8.92
C PHE A 182 4.48 8.64 8.90
N LEU A 183 3.49 8.76 8.02
CA LEU A 183 2.54 9.87 8.06
C LEU A 183 1.55 9.65 9.20
N VAL A 184 1.28 10.73 9.95
CA VAL A 184 0.37 10.69 11.09
C VAL A 184 -0.98 11.25 10.66
N SER A 185 -2.03 10.44 10.75
CA SER A 185 -3.40 10.89 10.49
C SER A 185 -3.93 11.72 11.66
N PRO A 186 -4.94 12.59 11.43
CA PRO A 186 -5.63 13.29 12.51
C PRO A 186 -6.26 12.34 13.55
N GLU A 187 -6.79 11.20 13.10
CA GLU A 187 -7.40 10.19 13.95
C GLU A 187 -6.36 9.53 14.86
N CYS A 188 -5.22 9.11 14.31
CA CYS A 188 -4.10 8.55 15.06
C CYS A 188 -3.59 9.53 16.11
N ALA A 189 -3.36 10.80 15.72
CA ALA A 189 -2.88 11.81 16.64
C ALA A 189 -3.87 12.09 17.78
N THR A 190 -5.16 12.12 17.48
CA THR A 190 -6.21 12.36 18.48
C THR A 190 -6.33 11.23 19.49
N ASN A 191 -6.27 9.97 19.05
CA ASN A 191 -6.32 8.80 19.94
C ASN A 191 -5.10 8.72 20.85
N LEU A 192 -3.94 9.18 20.39
CA LEU A 192 -2.68 9.07 21.15
C LEU A 192 -2.31 10.34 21.94
N LYS A 193 -3.10 11.43 21.86
CA LYS A 193 -2.74 12.73 22.45
C LYS A 193 -2.50 12.70 23.97
N ASP A 194 -3.23 11.83 24.68
CA ASP A 194 -3.19 11.72 26.15
C ASP A 194 -2.34 10.51 26.60
N LEU A 195 -1.79 9.74 25.66
CA LEU A 195 -0.95 8.57 25.94
C LEU A 195 0.54 8.97 25.98
N SER A 196 1.25 8.40 26.96
CA SER A 196 2.69 8.58 27.07
C SER A 196 3.40 7.64 26.10
N LEU A 197 3.73 8.15 24.91
CA LEU A 197 4.50 7.40 23.92
C LEU A 197 5.97 7.25 24.32
N ASP A 198 6.50 6.05 24.17
CA ASP A 198 7.92 5.74 24.38
C ASP A 198 8.74 6.18 23.14
N TRP A 199 9.35 7.36 23.24
CA TRP A 199 10.17 7.91 22.16
C TRP A 199 11.57 7.30 22.15
N PRO A 200 12.12 6.94 20.97
CA PRO A 200 13.49 6.41 20.86
C PRO A 200 14.53 7.49 21.16
N GLU A 201 15.79 7.08 21.38
CA GLU A 201 16.90 7.99 21.72
C GLU A 201 17.31 8.91 20.56
N SER A 202 16.99 8.52 19.33
CA SER A 202 17.31 9.24 18.09
C SER A 202 16.62 10.61 18.01
N LYS A 203 17.33 11.66 18.44
CA LYS A 203 16.80 13.02 18.56
C LYS A 203 16.22 13.57 17.25
N SER A 204 16.82 13.25 16.10
CA SER A 204 16.34 13.70 14.79
C SER A 204 15.00 13.05 14.44
N TYR A 205 14.90 11.72 14.63
CA TYR A 205 13.68 10.97 14.40
C TYR A 205 12.56 11.44 15.34
N THR A 206 12.83 11.50 16.64
CA THR A 206 11.86 11.95 17.65
C THR A 206 11.31 13.33 17.32
N ARG A 207 12.18 14.26 16.92
CA ARG A 207 11.76 15.63 16.55
C ARG A 207 10.86 15.63 15.32
N LEU A 208 11.21 14.86 14.29
CA LEU A 208 10.42 14.75 13.07
C LEU A 208 9.03 14.20 13.37
N MET A 209 8.96 13.08 14.08
CA MET A 209 7.68 12.42 14.36
C MET A 209 6.80 13.27 15.29
N LYS A 210 7.35 13.87 16.36
CA LYS A 210 6.59 14.82 17.20
C LYS A 210 5.98 15.96 16.41
N ASN A 211 6.74 16.52 15.46
CA ASN A 211 6.22 17.57 14.59
C ASN A 211 5.06 17.08 13.70
N ARG A 212 5.12 15.84 13.17
CA ARG A 212 4.01 15.25 12.41
C ARG A 212 2.76 15.07 13.28
N PHE A 213 2.91 14.61 14.53
CA PHE A 213 1.80 14.51 15.49
C PHE A 213 1.17 15.87 15.78
N GLU A 214 1.98 16.90 16.04
CA GLU A 214 1.49 18.26 16.29
C GLU A 214 0.71 18.83 15.09
N LEU A 215 1.23 18.64 13.87
CA LEU A 215 0.56 19.11 12.65
C LEU A 215 -0.77 18.39 12.39
N ALA A 216 -0.84 17.09 12.68
CA ALA A 216 -2.05 16.30 12.52
C ALA A 216 -3.17 16.77 13.48
N LEU A 217 -2.83 17.11 14.73
CA LEU A 217 -3.79 17.67 15.70
C LEU A 217 -4.36 19.02 15.25
N VAL A 218 -3.52 19.90 14.71
CA VAL A 218 -3.97 21.23 14.22
C VAL A 218 -4.90 21.11 13.00
N SER A 219 -4.71 20.08 12.19
CA SER A 219 -5.53 19.86 10.98
C SER A 219 -6.97 19.43 11.32
N GLU A 220 -7.15 18.71 12.44
CA GLU A 220 -8.47 18.30 12.94
C GLU A 220 -9.27 19.49 13.48
N GLU A 221 -8.64 20.40 14.23
CA GLU A 221 -9.31 21.57 14.82
C GLU A 221 -9.88 22.55 13.77
N ASN A 222 -9.43 22.46 12.52
CA ASN A 222 -9.84 23.33 11.41
C ASN A 222 -10.80 22.67 10.40
N SER A 223 -11.17 21.40 10.60
CA SER A 223 -12.06 20.62 9.71
C SER A 223 -13.49 20.57 10.24
#